data_AF-S2K6A9-F1
#
_entry.id   AF-S2K6A9-F1
#
_cell.length_a   1.000
_cell.length_b   1.000
_cell.length_c   1.000
_cell.angle_alpha   90.00
_cell.angle_beta   90.00
_cell.angle_gamma   90.00
#
_symmetry.space_group_name_H-M   'P 1'
#
loop_
_entity.id
_entity.type
_entity.pdbx_description
1 polymer ?
#
loop_
_entity_poly.entity_id
_entity_poly.type
_entity_poly.pdbx_seq_one_letter_code
_entity_poly.pdbx_strand_id
1 'polypeptide(L)'
;MPSVPVLRSTLSLYLGSPRFPSYHWSFLFPQTRPTNLPTSGPVFNIIRAVDSIQTNFSSCSVDIPTILRLPFLSLLQHALPPSHPLAATFSPPSTILQSSRTIRRNLFGSDIFKYDSFTRALHFRQSFRHLPHPCASRRAVYMIHDHRLLLNTFTLHNMSTLTPQPLLSTAQLSPTSTPNIESLHSLLTSMISSTHFDPETHQFQQVAASTKGFKSLPSSNPPSSRPPILKPAKWKKFWSLSIPLNARNTWFRVLHKKITTKDLLHSRQPTIYHPFCDLCHSSRDTIDHFLFTCPLKHSFWSSALDTYMPPAISHNTFSNFQKFLFLEHPPSRHGHPLFSDLSVHQVFACMLQTVWRYHYQHVFNDTPFLPSLLLSSLHNTLYILHSQENLDQFP
;
A
#
# COMPACT_ATOMS: atom_id res chain seq x y z
N MET A 1 16.14 -20.81 20.37
CA MET A 1 16.19 -20.54 18.91
C MET A 1 17.05 -21.62 18.25
N PRO A 2 16.69 -22.13 17.05
CA PRO A 2 17.58 -23.04 16.34
C PRO A 2 18.93 -22.36 16.07
N SER A 3 20.03 -23.10 16.18
CA SER A 3 21.35 -22.55 15.89
C SER A 3 21.46 -22.18 14.40
N VAL A 4 22.26 -21.15 14.08
CA VAL A 4 22.48 -20.69 12.70
C VAL A 4 22.87 -21.84 11.74
N PRO A 5 23.73 -22.79 12.13
CA PRO A 5 24.05 -23.95 11.27
C PRO A 5 22.83 -24.81 10.94
N VAL A 6 21.95 -25.07 11.92
CA VAL A 6 20.74 -25.86 11.71
C VAL A 6 19.80 -25.15 10.73
N LEU A 7 19.61 -23.84 10.90
CA LEU A 7 18.80 -23.03 10.00
C LEU A 7 19.35 -23.04 8.57
N ARG A 8 20.66 -22.89 8.39
CA ARG A 8 21.31 -22.96 7.06
C ARG A 8 21.10 -24.33 6.40
N SER A 9 21.30 -25.41 7.15
CA SER A 9 21.08 -26.77 6.64
C SER A 9 19.62 -27.02 6.26
N THR A 10 18.67 -26.57 7.08
CA THR A 10 17.24 -26.66 6.76
C THR A 10 16.91 -25.88 5.49
N LEU A 11 17.38 -24.63 5.36
CA LEU A 11 17.12 -23.83 4.17
C LEU A 11 17.73 -24.45 2.92
N SER A 12 18.98 -24.93 2.96
CA SER A 12 19.61 -25.63 1.84
C SER A 12 18.83 -26.89 1.43
N LEU A 13 18.28 -27.63 2.38
CA LEU A 13 17.49 -28.84 2.12
C LEU A 13 16.16 -28.53 1.43
N TYR A 14 15.46 -27.47 1.84
CA TYR A 14 14.15 -27.11 1.28
C TYR A 14 14.24 -26.23 0.02
N LEU A 15 15.31 -25.45 -0.13
CA LEU A 15 15.45 -24.43 -1.17
C LEU A 15 16.56 -24.71 -2.18
N GLY A 16 17.39 -25.73 -1.94
CA GLY A 16 18.39 -26.18 -2.91
C GLY A 16 17.76 -26.96 -4.05
N SER A 17 18.38 -26.89 -5.22
CA SER A 17 18.07 -27.73 -6.39
C SER A 17 19.37 -28.21 -7.05
N PRO A 18 19.35 -29.25 -7.90
CA PRO A 18 20.55 -29.74 -8.58
C PRO A 18 21.27 -28.66 -9.41
N ARG A 19 20.52 -27.69 -9.96
CA ARG A 19 21.07 -26.57 -10.74
C ARG A 19 21.45 -25.37 -9.87
N PHE A 20 20.81 -25.21 -8.72
CA PHE A 20 21.03 -24.12 -7.77
C PHE A 20 21.15 -24.71 -6.35
N PRO A 21 22.33 -25.20 -5.97
CA PRO A 21 22.48 -26.03 -4.76
C PRO A 21 22.34 -25.25 -3.46
N SER A 22 22.52 -23.93 -3.50
CA SER A 22 22.44 -23.06 -2.32
C SER A 22 21.08 -22.34 -2.23
N TYR A 23 20.55 -22.23 -1.01
CA TYR A 23 19.31 -21.49 -0.73
C TYR A 23 19.39 -20.00 -1.10
N HIS A 24 20.59 -19.42 -1.20
CA HIS A 24 20.80 -18.02 -1.59
C HIS A 24 20.19 -17.70 -2.96
N TRP A 25 20.27 -18.62 -3.93
CA TRP A 25 19.66 -18.47 -5.25
C TRP A 25 18.14 -18.36 -5.15
N SER A 26 17.52 -19.23 -4.35
CA SER A 26 16.08 -19.26 -4.10
C SER A 26 15.55 -18.00 -3.41
N PHE A 27 16.38 -17.35 -2.61
CA PHE A 27 16.04 -16.06 -1.99
C PHE A 27 16.18 -14.90 -2.98
N LEU A 28 17.26 -14.84 -3.75
CA LEU A 28 17.49 -13.78 -4.74
C LEU A 28 16.54 -13.86 -5.94
N PHE A 29 16.23 -15.08 -6.40
CA PHE A 29 15.51 -15.34 -7.63
C PHE A 29 14.40 -16.36 -7.39
N PRO A 30 13.13 -15.90 -7.23
CA PRO A 30 12.00 -16.79 -6.98
C PRO A 30 11.81 -17.90 -8.03
N GLN A 31 12.26 -17.68 -9.27
CA GLN A 31 12.18 -18.64 -10.36
C GLN A 31 13.13 -19.84 -10.22
N THR A 32 14.13 -19.74 -9.33
CA THR A 32 15.08 -20.83 -9.07
C THR A 32 14.60 -21.81 -8.00
N ARG A 33 13.47 -21.51 -7.36
CA ARG A 33 12.93 -22.31 -6.26
C ARG A 33 12.47 -23.70 -6.73
N PRO A 34 12.63 -24.73 -5.89
CA PRO A 34 12.04 -26.03 -6.14
C PRO A 34 10.52 -25.96 -6.29
N THR A 35 9.92 -26.91 -7.01
CA THR A 35 8.47 -26.97 -7.18
C THR A 35 7.72 -27.34 -5.90
N ASN A 36 8.38 -28.07 -5.00
CA ASN A 36 7.78 -28.66 -3.80
C ASN A 36 8.07 -27.80 -2.57
N LEU A 37 7.65 -26.54 -2.58
CA LEU A 37 7.82 -25.65 -1.43
C LEU A 37 6.77 -25.93 -0.35
N PRO A 38 7.13 -25.76 0.93
CA PRO A 38 6.15 -25.81 2.01
C PRO A 38 5.12 -24.69 1.85
N THR A 39 3.83 -25.03 2.02
CA THR A 39 2.70 -24.08 1.93
C THR A 39 2.41 -23.36 3.24
N SER A 40 3.00 -23.82 4.35
CA SER A 40 2.89 -23.24 5.69
C SER A 40 4.16 -23.51 6.51
N GLY A 41 4.32 -22.81 7.62
CA GLY A 41 5.43 -23.00 8.56
C GLY A 41 6.59 -22.00 8.45
N PRO A 42 7.67 -22.21 9.21
CA PRO A 42 8.76 -21.22 9.36
C PRO A 42 9.46 -20.89 8.04
N VAL A 43 9.79 -21.91 7.23
CA VAL A 43 10.46 -21.72 5.93
C VAL A 43 9.59 -20.91 4.98
N PHE A 44 8.28 -21.20 4.93
CA PHE A 44 7.32 -20.44 4.13
C PHE A 44 7.20 -18.98 4.57
N ASN A 45 7.19 -18.72 5.88
CA ASN A 45 7.17 -17.36 6.42
C ASN A 45 8.45 -16.59 6.07
N ILE A 46 9.62 -17.25 6.11
CA ILE A 46 10.90 -16.65 5.69
C ILE A 46 10.87 -16.30 4.20
N ILE A 47 10.43 -17.22 3.33
CA ILE A 47 10.31 -16.95 1.88
C ILE A 47 9.41 -15.75 1.63
N ARG A 48 8.24 -15.71 2.29
CA ARG A 48 7.30 -14.59 2.15
C ARG A 48 7.90 -13.27 2.62
N ALA A 49 8.66 -13.28 3.72
CA ALA A 49 9.34 -12.09 4.20
C ALA A 49 10.39 -11.61 3.19
N VAL A 50 11.22 -12.51 2.65
CA VAL A 50 12.22 -12.18 1.62
C VAL A 50 11.55 -11.65 0.34
N ASP A 51 10.46 -12.26 -0.12
CA ASP A 51 9.70 -11.80 -1.30
C ASP A 51 9.08 -10.41 -1.15
N SER A 52 8.88 -9.96 0.10
CA SER A 52 8.35 -8.63 0.38
C SER A 52 9.41 -7.52 0.32
N ILE A 53 10.69 -7.90 0.24
CA ILE A 53 11.81 -6.94 0.15
C ILE A 53 11.82 -6.35 -1.27
N GLN A 54 11.79 -5.02 -1.35
CA GLN A 54 11.96 -4.33 -2.62
C GLN A 54 13.41 -4.50 -3.09
N THR A 55 13.61 -5.19 -4.20
CA THR A 55 14.93 -5.41 -4.79
C THR A 55 15.25 -4.32 -5.80
N ASN A 56 16.40 -3.67 -5.64
CA ASN A 56 16.96 -2.77 -6.64
C ASN A 56 18.35 -3.28 -7.03
N PHE A 57 18.49 -3.74 -8.28
CA PHE A 57 19.72 -4.27 -8.85
C PHE A 57 20.41 -3.27 -9.79
N SER A 58 20.13 -1.97 -9.65
CA SER A 58 20.69 -0.93 -10.52
C SER A 58 22.22 -0.78 -10.39
N SER A 59 22.77 -1.04 -9.20
CA SER A 59 24.20 -0.85 -8.89
C SER A 59 24.97 -2.15 -8.64
N CYS A 60 24.41 -3.32 -8.95
CA CYS A 60 25.11 -4.58 -8.73
C CYS A 60 25.92 -5.03 -9.96
N SER A 61 27.12 -5.58 -9.73
CA SER A 61 27.91 -6.27 -10.74
C SER A 61 27.71 -7.77 -10.63
N VAL A 62 27.36 -8.44 -11.73
CA VAL A 62 27.16 -9.90 -11.76
C VAL A 62 28.03 -10.50 -12.84
N ASP A 63 28.74 -11.58 -12.53
CA ASP A 63 29.63 -12.22 -13.48
C ASP A 63 28.88 -12.89 -14.64
N ILE A 64 29.50 -12.91 -15.82
CA ILE A 64 28.95 -13.56 -17.03
C ILE A 64 28.52 -15.02 -16.80
N PRO A 65 29.29 -15.90 -16.13
CA PRO A 65 28.86 -17.28 -15.87
C PRO A 65 27.56 -17.36 -15.07
N THR A 66 27.37 -16.42 -14.14
CA THR A 66 26.13 -16.32 -13.34
C THR A 66 24.97 -15.89 -14.23
N ILE A 67 25.16 -14.86 -15.08
CA ILE A 67 24.14 -14.38 -16.02
C ILE A 67 23.67 -15.50 -16.94
N LEU A 68 24.59 -16.28 -17.52
CA LEU A 68 24.26 -17.38 -18.43
C LEU A 68 23.46 -18.50 -17.73
N ARG A 69 23.61 -18.66 -16.41
CA ARG A 69 22.88 -19.68 -15.64
C ARG A 69 21.49 -19.26 -15.20
N LEU A 70 21.29 -17.97 -14.97
CA LEU A 70 20.04 -17.47 -14.41
C LEU A 70 18.86 -17.76 -15.36
N PRO A 71 17.66 -18.04 -14.80
CA PRO A 71 16.44 -18.08 -15.58
C PRO A 71 16.27 -16.74 -16.32
N PHE A 72 15.88 -16.79 -17.60
CA PHE A 72 15.78 -15.60 -18.45
C PHE A 72 14.91 -14.50 -17.81
N LEU A 73 13.81 -14.87 -17.16
CA LEU A 73 12.93 -13.94 -16.46
C LEU A 73 13.64 -13.13 -15.36
N SER A 74 14.70 -13.67 -14.77
CA SER A 74 15.51 -13.00 -13.72
C SER A 74 16.48 -11.97 -14.29
N LEU A 75 16.76 -12.02 -15.61
CA LEU A 75 17.61 -11.07 -16.32
C LEU A 75 16.84 -9.83 -16.81
N LEU A 76 15.50 -9.84 -16.65
CA LEU A 76 14.60 -8.79 -17.07
C LEU A 76 14.25 -7.83 -15.94
N GLN A 77 13.96 -6.60 -16.31
CA GLN A 77 13.46 -5.58 -15.40
C GLN A 77 11.96 -5.80 -15.15
N HIS A 78 11.56 -5.84 -13.88
CA HIS A 78 10.16 -6.08 -13.47
C HIS A 78 9.43 -4.80 -13.06
N ALA A 79 10.17 -3.74 -12.73
CA ALA A 79 9.63 -2.44 -12.36
C ALA A 79 10.58 -1.32 -12.79
N LEU A 80 10.00 -0.18 -13.15
CA LEU A 80 10.72 1.06 -13.41
C LEU A 80 10.30 2.12 -12.39
N PRO A 81 11.23 2.98 -11.92
CA PRO A 81 10.86 4.12 -11.11
C PRO A 81 10.00 5.10 -11.94
N PRO A 82 9.08 5.83 -11.31
CA PRO A 82 8.17 6.75 -12.01
C PRO A 82 8.90 7.91 -12.71
N SER A 83 10.17 8.16 -12.36
CA SER A 83 11.05 9.13 -13.02
C SER A 83 11.67 8.63 -14.33
N HIS A 84 11.52 7.33 -14.68
CA HIS A 84 12.12 6.76 -15.87
C HIS A 84 11.33 7.17 -17.14
N PRO A 85 11.99 7.57 -18.24
CA PRO A 85 11.30 8.02 -19.47
C PRO A 85 10.29 7.02 -20.04
N LEU A 86 10.58 5.72 -19.92
CA LEU A 86 9.72 4.64 -20.40
C LEU A 86 8.66 4.18 -19.38
N ALA A 87 8.53 4.82 -18.21
CA ALA A 87 7.63 4.35 -17.16
C ALA A 87 6.15 4.33 -17.58
N ALA A 88 5.73 5.26 -18.45
CA ALA A 88 4.34 5.35 -18.92
C ALA A 88 3.92 4.22 -19.88
N THR A 89 4.87 3.68 -20.64
CA THR A 89 4.62 2.63 -21.66
C THR A 89 5.14 1.25 -21.23
N PHE A 90 5.85 1.18 -20.10
CA PHE A 90 6.39 -0.06 -19.59
C PHE A 90 5.29 -0.99 -19.11
N SER A 91 5.34 -2.23 -19.59
CA SER A 91 4.55 -3.32 -19.06
C SER A 91 5.48 -4.41 -18.52
N PRO A 92 5.18 -4.98 -17.34
CA PRO A 92 6.08 -5.94 -16.72
C PRO A 92 6.15 -7.25 -17.54
N PRO A 93 7.26 -8.01 -17.45
CA PRO A 93 7.38 -9.30 -18.13
C PRO A 93 6.24 -10.28 -17.81
N SER A 94 5.62 -10.17 -16.63
CA SER A 94 4.48 -10.99 -16.21
C SER A 94 3.24 -10.81 -17.09
N THR A 95 2.96 -9.59 -17.57
CA THR A 95 1.83 -9.31 -18.48
C THR A 95 2.19 -9.66 -19.92
N ILE A 96 3.39 -9.31 -20.36
CA ILE A 96 3.84 -9.53 -21.74
C ILE A 96 3.97 -11.03 -22.05
N LEU A 97 4.50 -11.82 -21.11
CA LEU A 97 4.80 -13.24 -21.28
C LEU A 97 3.71 -14.16 -20.72
N GLN A 98 2.52 -13.64 -20.42
CA GLN A 98 1.42 -14.41 -19.84
C GLN A 98 1.09 -15.67 -20.67
N SER A 99 1.07 -15.54 -22.01
CA SER A 99 0.81 -16.63 -22.95
C SER A 99 2.03 -17.50 -23.26
N SER A 100 3.25 -17.06 -22.93
CA SER A 100 4.51 -17.69 -23.36
C SER A 100 5.16 -18.49 -22.22
N ARG A 101 4.59 -19.66 -21.90
CA ARG A 101 5.03 -20.51 -20.78
C ARG A 101 6.51 -20.93 -20.90
N THR A 102 6.98 -21.26 -22.10
CA THR A 102 8.38 -21.68 -22.34
C THR A 102 9.37 -20.57 -22.03
N ILE A 103 9.09 -19.34 -22.48
CA ILE A 103 9.96 -18.17 -22.20
C ILE A 103 10.02 -17.91 -20.69
N ARG A 104 8.89 -18.06 -20.01
CA ARG A 104 8.78 -17.77 -18.58
C ARG A 104 9.48 -18.78 -17.68
N ARG A 105 9.47 -20.07 -18.02
CA ARG A 105 9.90 -21.15 -17.11
C ARG A 105 11.11 -21.96 -17.58
N ASN A 106 11.41 -21.96 -18.87
CA ASN A 106 12.35 -22.93 -19.44
C ASN A 106 13.57 -22.28 -20.11
N LEU A 107 13.55 -20.96 -20.34
CA LEU A 107 14.70 -20.26 -20.90
C LEU A 107 15.65 -19.78 -19.81
N PHE A 108 16.94 -19.87 -20.11
CA PHE A 108 18.04 -19.38 -19.30
C PHE A 108 18.86 -18.36 -20.06
N GLY A 109 19.74 -17.62 -19.37
CA GLY A 109 20.66 -16.69 -20.01
C GLY A 109 21.48 -17.33 -21.12
N SER A 110 21.88 -18.60 -20.97
CA SER A 110 22.61 -19.39 -21.97
C SER A 110 21.85 -19.59 -23.27
N ASP A 111 20.52 -19.51 -23.25
CA ASP A 111 19.67 -19.68 -24.43
C ASP A 111 19.48 -18.37 -25.21
N ILE A 112 19.86 -17.24 -24.62
CA ILE A 112 19.67 -15.89 -25.19
C ILE A 112 21.02 -15.27 -25.54
N PHE A 113 22.01 -15.44 -24.66
CA PHE A 113 23.31 -14.80 -24.75
C PHE A 113 24.43 -15.82 -25.02
N LYS A 114 25.51 -15.32 -25.61
CA LYS A 114 26.79 -16.02 -25.79
C LYS A 114 27.91 -15.07 -25.35
N TYR A 115 28.87 -15.62 -24.63
CA TYR A 115 30.12 -14.92 -24.34
C TYR A 115 31.02 -14.92 -25.58
N ASP A 116 31.55 -13.77 -25.94
CA ASP A 116 32.60 -13.65 -26.95
C ASP A 116 33.95 -13.42 -26.27
N SER A 117 34.90 -14.32 -26.50
CA SER A 117 36.24 -14.23 -25.91
C SER A 117 37.08 -13.09 -26.49
N PHE A 118 36.76 -12.61 -27.69
CA PHE A 118 37.48 -11.49 -28.32
C PHE A 118 37.08 -10.16 -27.69
N THR A 119 35.78 -9.86 -27.67
CA THR A 119 35.27 -8.62 -27.06
C THR A 119 35.12 -8.68 -25.53
N ARG A 120 35.28 -9.87 -24.94
CA ARG A 120 35.07 -10.15 -23.49
C ARG A 120 33.72 -9.69 -22.97
N ALA A 121 32.70 -9.70 -23.84
CA ALA A 121 31.36 -9.21 -23.53
C ALA A 121 30.30 -10.26 -23.89
N LEU A 122 29.11 -10.07 -23.33
CA LEU A 122 27.92 -10.81 -23.71
C LEU A 122 27.31 -10.25 -24.99
N HIS A 123 27.03 -11.14 -25.93
CA HIS A 123 26.31 -10.84 -27.17
C HIS A 123 25.04 -11.66 -27.28
N PHE A 124 24.05 -11.13 -28.00
CA PHE A 124 22.87 -11.91 -28.38
C PHE A 124 23.27 -13.07 -29.29
N ARG A 125 22.67 -14.24 -29.05
CA ARG A 125 22.83 -15.37 -29.97
C ARG A 125 22.19 -15.04 -31.31
N GLN A 126 22.94 -15.31 -32.38
CA GLN A 126 22.46 -15.18 -33.75
C GLN A 126 21.90 -16.50 -34.30
N SER A 127 22.40 -17.65 -33.79
CA SER A 127 21.94 -18.99 -34.16
C SER A 127 21.31 -19.70 -32.96
N PHE A 128 20.11 -20.24 -33.17
CA PHE A 128 19.31 -20.92 -32.15
C PHE A 128 19.11 -22.41 -32.44
N ARG A 129 19.65 -22.94 -33.55
CA ARG A 129 19.35 -24.29 -34.07
C ARG A 129 19.67 -25.42 -33.09
N HIS A 130 20.68 -25.24 -32.24
CA HIS A 130 21.17 -26.25 -31.29
C HIS A 130 20.68 -26.04 -29.86
N LEU A 131 19.74 -25.13 -29.64
CA LEU A 131 19.19 -24.86 -28.32
C LEU A 131 17.99 -25.75 -28.03
N PRO A 132 17.68 -26.02 -26.74
CA PRO A 132 16.52 -26.81 -26.36
C PRO A 132 15.19 -26.18 -26.80
N HIS A 133 15.13 -24.84 -26.90
CA HIS A 133 13.91 -24.11 -27.25
C HIS A 133 14.14 -23.02 -28.32
N PRO A 134 14.48 -23.38 -29.57
CA PRO A 134 14.94 -22.43 -30.60
C PRO A 134 13.93 -21.30 -30.90
N CYS A 135 12.66 -21.64 -31.09
CA CYS A 135 11.61 -20.68 -31.40
C CYS A 135 11.35 -19.70 -30.24
N ALA A 136 11.40 -20.20 -29.00
CA ALA A 136 11.18 -19.37 -27.82
C ALA A 136 12.36 -18.43 -27.58
N SER A 137 13.60 -18.92 -27.72
CA SER A 137 14.82 -18.09 -27.63
C SER A 137 14.83 -16.98 -28.67
N ARG A 138 14.54 -17.32 -29.94
CA ARG A 138 14.45 -16.34 -31.03
C ARG A 138 13.38 -15.28 -30.74
N ARG A 139 12.19 -15.71 -30.31
CA ARG A 139 11.10 -14.79 -29.94
C ARG A 139 11.48 -13.87 -28.79
N ALA A 140 12.15 -14.39 -27.75
CA ALA A 140 12.61 -13.60 -26.62
C ALA A 140 13.61 -12.51 -27.07
N VAL A 141 14.57 -12.85 -27.93
CA VAL A 141 15.52 -11.89 -28.51
C VAL A 141 14.80 -10.80 -29.33
N TYR A 142 13.84 -11.18 -30.18
CA TYR A 142 13.02 -10.19 -30.91
C TYR A 142 12.27 -9.24 -29.98
N MET A 143 11.70 -9.74 -28.88
CA MET A 143 10.97 -8.91 -27.93
C MET A 143 11.88 -7.94 -27.15
N ILE A 144 13.17 -8.26 -26.99
CA ILE A 144 14.15 -7.34 -26.42
C ILE A 144 14.52 -6.25 -27.44
N HIS A 145 14.74 -6.63 -28.70
CA HIS A 145 15.03 -5.67 -29.77
C HIS A 145 13.87 -4.70 -30.04
N ASP A 146 12.63 -5.16 -29.91
CA ASP A 146 11.41 -4.35 -30.05
C ASP A 146 11.09 -3.54 -28.77
N HIS A 147 12.02 -3.47 -27.81
CA HIS A 147 11.89 -2.76 -26.53
C HIS A 147 10.68 -3.17 -25.66
N ARG A 148 10.05 -4.32 -25.96
CA ARG A 148 8.96 -4.86 -25.15
C ARG A 148 9.49 -5.44 -23.85
N LEU A 149 10.67 -6.07 -23.88
CA LEU A 149 11.34 -6.59 -22.70
C LEU A 149 12.63 -5.80 -22.45
N LEU A 150 12.80 -5.29 -21.22
CA LEU A 150 13.99 -4.57 -20.81
C LEU A 150 14.90 -5.48 -19.98
N LEU A 151 16.20 -5.43 -20.27
CA LEU A 151 17.23 -6.16 -19.51
C LEU A 151 17.63 -5.37 -18.26
N ASN A 152 18.01 -6.08 -17.20
CA ASN A 152 18.57 -5.47 -16.01
C ASN A 152 19.91 -4.78 -16.30
N THR A 153 20.22 -3.74 -15.53
CA THR A 153 21.45 -2.94 -15.66
C THR A 153 22.71 -3.80 -15.59
N PHE A 154 22.76 -4.79 -14.70
CA PHE A 154 23.92 -5.68 -14.60
C PHE A 154 24.13 -6.52 -15.86
N THR A 155 23.07 -6.93 -16.55
CA THR A 155 23.18 -7.67 -17.83
C THR A 155 23.72 -6.74 -18.91
N LEU A 156 23.19 -5.52 -19.00
CA LEU A 156 23.64 -4.50 -19.96
C LEU A 156 25.10 -4.10 -19.74
N HIS A 157 25.53 -3.98 -18.47
CA HIS A 157 26.92 -3.72 -18.14
C HIS A 157 27.86 -4.79 -18.70
N ASN A 158 27.46 -6.07 -18.61
CA ASN A 158 28.24 -7.19 -19.16
C ASN A 158 28.18 -7.29 -20.70
N MET A 159 27.30 -6.54 -21.35
CA MET A 159 27.29 -6.41 -22.81
C MET A 159 28.16 -5.24 -23.30
N SER A 160 28.52 -4.31 -22.40
CA SER A 160 29.39 -3.19 -22.73
C SER A 160 30.83 -3.67 -22.87
N THR A 161 31.47 -3.31 -23.98
CA THR A 161 32.90 -3.58 -24.21
C THR A 161 33.82 -2.56 -23.52
N LEU A 162 33.24 -1.50 -22.95
CA LEU A 162 33.97 -0.41 -22.29
C LEU A 162 34.44 -0.77 -20.87
N THR A 163 33.98 -1.89 -20.33
CA THR A 163 34.28 -2.33 -18.96
C THR A 163 35.24 -3.53 -19.01
N PRO A 164 36.44 -3.45 -18.41
CA PRO A 164 37.40 -4.52 -18.47
C PRO A 164 36.89 -5.76 -17.73
N GLN A 165 36.71 -6.85 -18.47
CA GLN A 165 36.29 -8.14 -17.94
C GLN A 165 37.45 -9.16 -17.92
N PRO A 166 37.46 -10.07 -16.93
CA PRO A 166 38.43 -11.15 -16.89
C PRO A 166 38.21 -12.12 -18.06
N LEU A 167 39.29 -12.70 -18.57
CA LEU A 167 39.20 -13.77 -19.56
C LEU A 167 38.61 -15.03 -18.90
N LEU A 168 37.43 -15.44 -19.36
CA LEU A 168 36.75 -16.62 -18.85
C LEU A 168 37.17 -17.89 -19.60
N SER A 169 37.46 -18.95 -18.85
CA SER A 169 37.72 -20.28 -19.41
C SER A 169 36.42 -21.00 -19.77
N THR A 170 36.47 -21.88 -20.78
CA THR A 170 35.34 -22.72 -21.21
C THR A 170 34.75 -23.54 -20.06
N ALA A 171 35.57 -23.94 -19.08
CA ALA A 171 35.11 -24.66 -17.88
C ALA A 171 34.20 -23.80 -16.97
N GLN A 172 34.47 -22.49 -16.87
CA GLN A 172 33.67 -21.56 -16.06
C GLN A 172 32.32 -21.26 -16.71
N LEU A 173 32.28 -21.23 -18.04
CA LEU A 173 31.08 -20.98 -18.84
C LEU A 173 30.14 -22.19 -18.94
N SER A 174 30.61 -23.39 -18.56
CA SER A 174 29.79 -24.59 -18.57
C SER A 174 28.59 -24.45 -17.63
N PRO A 175 27.35 -24.79 -18.06
CA PRO A 175 26.17 -24.75 -17.19
C PRO A 175 26.19 -25.82 -16.07
N THR A 176 27.16 -26.75 -16.08
CA THR A 176 27.29 -27.83 -15.08
C THR A 176 28.30 -27.59 -13.96
N SER A 177 29.18 -26.58 -14.06
CA SER A 177 30.09 -26.20 -12.97
C SER A 177 29.36 -25.78 -11.68
N THR A 178 29.97 -25.97 -10.51
CA THR A 178 29.40 -25.46 -9.26
C THR A 178 29.44 -23.93 -9.26
N PRO A 179 28.32 -23.24 -9.00
CA PRO A 179 28.31 -21.79 -9.01
C PRO A 179 29.09 -21.24 -7.80
N ASN A 180 30.01 -20.30 -8.04
CA ASN A 180 30.68 -19.60 -6.95
C ASN A 180 29.65 -18.74 -6.18
N ILE A 181 29.64 -18.84 -4.85
CA ILE A 181 28.74 -18.07 -3.99
C ILE A 181 29.19 -16.60 -3.92
N GLU A 182 30.48 -16.32 -4.13
CA GLU A 182 31.03 -14.95 -4.11
C GLU A 182 30.36 -14.05 -5.14
N SER A 183 29.97 -14.59 -6.31
CA SER A 183 29.28 -13.82 -7.35
C SER A 183 27.87 -13.36 -6.95
N LEU A 184 27.28 -13.98 -5.92
CA LEU A 184 26.00 -13.56 -5.35
C LEU A 184 26.15 -12.47 -4.29
N HIS A 185 27.36 -12.23 -3.79
CA HIS A 185 27.57 -11.28 -2.71
C HIS A 185 27.15 -9.88 -3.12
N SER A 186 27.50 -9.43 -4.34
CA SER A 186 27.08 -8.13 -4.88
C SER A 186 25.55 -7.98 -4.95
N LEU A 187 24.84 -9.04 -5.33
CA LEU A 187 23.38 -9.07 -5.39
C LEU A 187 22.74 -9.01 -4.00
N LEU A 188 23.28 -9.78 -3.05
CA LEU A 188 22.84 -9.78 -1.65
C LEU A 188 23.09 -8.41 -1.02
N THR A 189 24.28 -7.84 -1.20
CA THR A 189 24.63 -6.51 -0.71
C THR A 189 23.73 -5.44 -1.33
N SER A 190 23.42 -5.52 -2.63
CA SER A 190 22.47 -4.61 -3.29
C SER A 190 21.06 -4.67 -2.67
N MET A 191 20.57 -5.87 -2.34
CA MET A 191 19.27 -6.01 -1.65
C MET A 191 19.30 -5.43 -0.22
N ILE A 192 20.42 -5.56 0.47
CA ILE A 192 20.59 -5.05 1.83
C ILE A 192 20.70 -3.51 1.81
N SER A 193 21.55 -2.96 0.93
CA SER A 193 21.69 -1.51 0.75
C SER A 193 20.38 -0.84 0.32
N SER A 194 19.52 -1.50 -0.46
CA SER A 194 18.20 -0.97 -0.79
C SER A 194 17.22 -0.97 0.39
N THR A 195 17.51 -1.68 1.48
CA THR A 195 16.64 -1.78 2.66
C THR A 195 16.93 -0.78 3.78
N HIS A 196 17.63 0.33 3.49
CA HIS A 196 18.10 1.27 4.53
C HIS A 196 18.97 0.57 5.60
N PHE A 197 19.50 -0.62 5.36
CA PHE A 197 20.35 -1.31 6.32
C PHE A 197 21.80 -0.87 6.15
N ASP A 198 22.41 -0.40 7.22
CA ASP A 198 23.82 -0.09 7.28
C ASP A 198 24.60 -1.38 7.64
N PRO A 199 25.40 -1.91 6.70
CA PRO A 199 26.13 -3.15 6.92
C PRO A 199 27.27 -3.02 7.94
N GLU A 200 27.81 -1.82 8.19
CA GLU A 200 28.91 -1.62 9.15
C GLU A 200 28.41 -1.59 10.59
N THR A 201 27.26 -0.97 10.82
CA THR A 201 26.68 -0.85 12.17
C THR A 201 25.65 -1.94 12.49
N HIS A 202 25.28 -2.77 11.51
CA HIS A 202 24.22 -3.77 11.59
C HIS A 202 22.85 -3.18 12.00
N GLN A 203 22.60 -1.91 11.68
CA GLN A 203 21.38 -1.21 12.03
C GLN A 203 20.56 -0.86 10.79
N PHE A 204 19.24 -0.92 10.92
CA PHE A 204 18.35 -0.30 9.93
C PHE A 204 18.36 1.21 10.19
N GLN A 205 18.86 1.96 9.21
CA GLN A 205 18.75 3.41 9.15
C GLN A 205 17.26 3.76 9.22
N GLN A 206 16.85 4.39 10.31
CA GLN A 206 15.48 4.88 10.46
C GLN A 206 15.19 5.80 9.28
N VAL A 207 14.15 5.48 8.52
CA VAL A 207 13.62 6.37 7.49
C VAL A 207 13.42 7.74 8.15
N ALA A 208 14.05 8.78 7.60
CA ALA A 208 13.93 10.13 8.13
C ALA A 208 12.45 10.45 8.37
N ALA A 209 12.13 10.99 9.57
CA ALA A 209 10.79 11.32 10.01
C ALA A 209 10.17 12.42 9.12
N SER A 210 9.81 12.04 7.91
CA SER A 210 9.27 12.88 6.86
C SER A 210 8.03 12.20 6.27
N THR A 211 7.11 13.01 5.77
CA THR A 211 5.85 12.52 5.19
C THR A 211 6.10 11.66 3.95
N LYS A 212 7.21 11.88 3.23
CA LYS A 212 7.65 11.05 2.09
C LYS A 212 8.16 9.69 2.56
N GLY A 213 8.99 9.70 3.61
CA GLY A 213 9.50 8.48 4.23
C GLY A 213 8.41 7.59 4.81
N PHE A 214 7.42 8.17 5.48
CA PHE A 214 6.27 7.41 5.98
C PHE A 214 5.46 6.73 4.86
N LYS A 215 5.33 7.38 3.70
CA LYS A 215 4.62 6.84 2.53
C LYS A 215 5.41 5.78 1.76
N SER A 216 6.74 5.75 1.90
CA SER A 216 7.58 4.72 1.28
C SER A 216 7.68 3.45 2.12
N LEU A 217 7.23 3.46 3.38
CA LEU A 217 7.16 2.26 4.21
C LEU A 217 6.14 1.28 3.61
N PRO A 218 6.52 0.01 3.38
CA PRO A 218 5.56 -1.01 2.97
C PRO A 218 4.46 -1.13 4.03
N SER A 219 3.20 -1.13 3.60
CA SER A 219 2.07 -1.33 4.50
C SER A 219 2.20 -2.71 5.15
N SER A 220 2.60 -2.73 6.43
CA SER A 220 2.88 -3.95 7.21
C SER A 220 1.68 -4.90 7.32
N ASN A 221 0.48 -4.47 6.93
CA ASN A 221 -0.70 -5.32 6.92
C ASN A 221 -1.34 -5.31 5.53
N PRO A 222 -1.63 -6.49 4.92
CA PRO A 222 -2.68 -6.52 3.92
C PRO A 222 -3.94 -5.96 4.58
N PRO A 223 -4.72 -5.09 3.92
CA PRO A 223 -6.00 -4.69 4.47
C PRO A 223 -6.82 -5.98 4.62
N SER A 224 -6.92 -6.48 5.86
CA SER A 224 -8.06 -7.32 6.25
C SER A 224 -9.26 -6.57 5.71
N SER A 225 -10.01 -7.22 4.81
CA SER A 225 -11.17 -6.63 4.17
C SER A 225 -12.19 -6.34 5.27
N ARG A 226 -12.03 -5.20 5.95
CA ARG A 226 -13.01 -4.72 6.90
C ARG A 226 -14.30 -4.63 6.12
N PRO A 227 -15.41 -5.15 6.66
CA PRO A 227 -16.69 -5.05 5.98
C PRO A 227 -16.93 -3.58 5.60
N PRO A 228 -17.42 -3.31 4.39
CA PRO A 228 -17.61 -1.95 3.92
C PRO A 228 -18.51 -1.20 4.91
N ILE A 229 -18.04 -0.05 5.41
CA ILE A 229 -18.71 0.77 6.42
C ILE A 229 -20.15 1.11 5.99
N LEU A 230 -20.35 1.33 4.69
CA LEU A 230 -21.65 1.51 4.05
C LEU A 230 -21.73 0.66 2.79
N LYS A 231 -22.93 0.16 2.47
CA LYS A 231 -23.21 -0.48 1.18
C LYS A 231 -23.06 0.55 0.04
N PRO A 232 -22.69 0.15 -1.19
CA PRO A 232 -22.48 1.07 -2.32
C PRO A 232 -23.66 2.03 -2.59
N ALA A 233 -24.90 1.55 -2.46
CA ALA A 233 -26.10 2.37 -2.62
C ALA A 233 -26.20 3.51 -1.59
N LYS A 234 -25.81 3.24 -0.33
CA LYS A 234 -25.77 4.25 0.73
C LYS A 234 -24.65 5.27 0.49
N TRP A 235 -23.50 4.84 -0.04
CA TRP A 235 -22.46 5.77 -0.48
C TRP A 235 -22.93 6.69 -1.61
N LYS A 236 -23.62 6.15 -2.63
CA LYS A 236 -24.20 6.97 -3.69
C LYS A 236 -25.17 8.02 -3.13
N LYS A 237 -26.04 7.60 -2.20
CA LYS A 237 -26.95 8.51 -1.48
C LYS A 237 -26.20 9.58 -0.68
N PHE A 238 -25.14 9.22 0.04
CA PHE A 238 -24.32 10.16 0.80
C PHE A 238 -23.71 11.25 -0.08
N TRP A 239 -23.15 10.87 -1.23
CA TRP A 239 -22.51 11.79 -2.16
C TRP A 239 -23.51 12.69 -2.90
N SER A 240 -24.76 12.26 -3.06
CA SER A 240 -25.81 13.07 -3.67
C SER A 240 -26.49 14.05 -2.70
N LEU A 241 -26.16 14.02 -1.40
CA LEU A 241 -26.75 14.97 -0.44
C LEU A 241 -26.25 16.40 -0.72
N SER A 242 -27.16 17.36 -0.83
CA SER A 242 -26.84 18.79 -0.85
C SER A 242 -26.54 19.27 0.57
N ILE A 243 -25.29 19.08 1.01
CA ILE A 243 -24.81 19.49 2.33
C ILE A 243 -23.51 20.32 2.22
N PRO A 244 -23.23 21.20 3.19
CA PRO A 244 -21.99 21.94 3.24
C PRO A 244 -20.76 21.02 3.21
N LEU A 245 -19.71 21.42 2.48
CA LEU A 245 -18.51 20.61 2.29
C LEU A 245 -17.87 20.19 3.63
N ASN A 246 -17.82 21.11 4.59
CA ASN A 246 -17.29 20.85 5.93
C ASN A 246 -18.11 19.75 6.65
N ALA A 247 -19.44 19.83 6.57
CA ALA A 247 -20.34 18.83 7.16
C ALA A 247 -20.15 17.46 6.52
N ARG A 248 -19.99 17.40 5.19
CA ARG A 248 -19.67 16.17 4.47
C ARG A 248 -18.33 15.59 4.91
N ASN A 249 -17.29 16.41 5.04
CA ASN A 249 -15.96 15.98 5.48
C ASN A 249 -16.00 15.39 6.89
N THR A 250 -16.67 16.07 7.82
CA THR A 250 -16.85 15.61 9.20
C THR A 250 -17.59 14.28 9.24
N TRP A 251 -18.73 14.16 8.56
CA TRP A 251 -19.48 12.91 8.51
C TRP A 251 -18.65 11.77 7.90
N PHE A 252 -17.94 12.03 6.82
CA PHE A 252 -17.03 11.05 6.20
C PHE A 252 -15.93 10.58 7.17
N ARG A 253 -15.30 11.51 7.89
CA ARG A 253 -14.27 11.19 8.91
C ARG A 253 -14.84 10.33 10.03
N VAL A 254 -16.06 10.62 10.48
CA VAL A 254 -16.77 9.85 11.51
C VAL A 254 -16.99 8.41 11.05
N LEU A 255 -17.55 8.22 9.85
CA LEU A 255 -17.79 6.89 9.26
C LEU A 255 -16.50 6.07 9.19
N HIS A 256 -15.39 6.71 8.81
CA HIS A 256 -14.09 6.05 8.72
C HIS A 256 -13.34 5.91 10.06
N LYS A 257 -13.93 6.34 11.19
CA LYS A 257 -13.27 6.38 12.50
C LYS A 257 -11.92 7.13 12.47
N LYS A 258 -11.84 8.18 11.65
CA LYS A 258 -10.65 9.02 11.46
C LYS A 258 -10.72 10.33 12.24
N ILE A 259 -11.41 10.32 13.37
CA ILE A 259 -11.47 11.45 14.29
C ILE A 259 -10.27 11.38 15.23
N THR A 260 -9.59 12.51 15.41
CA THR A 260 -8.52 12.69 16.39
C THR A 260 -9.14 12.93 17.77
N THR A 261 -9.45 11.85 18.49
CA THR A 261 -9.91 11.96 19.88
C THR A 261 -8.73 11.99 20.84
N LYS A 262 -8.92 12.52 22.05
CA LYS A 262 -7.86 12.54 23.07
C LYS A 262 -7.39 11.15 23.50
N ASP A 263 -8.29 10.17 23.54
CA ASP A 263 -7.91 8.78 23.84
C ASP A 263 -6.99 8.20 22.76
N LEU A 264 -7.23 8.51 21.47
CA LEU A 264 -6.35 8.12 20.36
C LEU A 264 -5.00 8.87 20.39
N LEU A 265 -4.99 10.14 20.81
CA LEU A 265 -3.75 10.90 20.99
C LEU A 265 -2.92 10.32 22.14
N HIS A 266 -3.56 10.05 23.27
CA HIS A 266 -2.93 9.42 24.43
C HIS A 266 -2.37 8.03 24.08
N SER A 267 -3.10 7.21 23.31
CA SER A 267 -2.60 5.89 22.90
C SER A 267 -1.35 5.96 22.02
N ARG A 268 -1.11 7.09 21.34
CA ARG A 268 0.07 7.31 20.48
C ARG A 268 1.21 8.00 21.23
N GLN A 269 0.89 8.95 22.10
CA GLN A 269 1.85 9.72 22.89
C GLN A 269 1.35 9.86 24.34
N PRO A 270 1.50 8.81 25.16
CA PRO A 270 0.94 8.78 26.51
C PRO A 270 1.51 9.83 27.47
N THR A 271 2.73 10.28 27.22
CA THR A 271 3.47 11.23 28.06
C THR A 271 3.06 12.69 27.84
N ILE A 272 2.45 13.01 26.70
CA ILE A 272 2.11 14.39 26.30
C ILE A 272 0.61 14.66 26.47
N TYR A 273 -0.24 13.68 26.17
CA TYR A 273 -1.70 13.87 26.14
C TYR A 273 -2.38 13.03 27.20
N HIS A 274 -3.42 13.57 27.84
CA HIS A 274 -4.33 12.81 28.72
C HIS A 274 -5.51 12.24 27.93
N PRO A 275 -6.13 11.13 28.37
CA PRO A 275 -7.23 10.48 27.64
C PRO A 275 -8.61 11.06 27.93
N PHE A 276 -8.76 11.93 28.93
CA PHE A 276 -10.06 12.48 29.36
C PHE A 276 -10.60 13.58 28.42
N CYS A 277 -11.93 13.70 28.34
CA CYS A 277 -12.59 14.73 27.54
C CYS A 277 -12.43 16.13 28.15
N ASP A 278 -12.12 17.12 27.32
CA ASP A 278 -11.96 18.52 27.77
C ASP A 278 -13.25 19.22 28.15
N LEU A 279 -14.39 18.64 27.76
CA LEU A 279 -15.68 19.27 27.99
C LEU A 279 -16.31 18.87 29.32
N CYS A 280 -16.27 17.57 29.65
CA CYS A 280 -16.88 17.08 30.89
C CYS A 280 -15.85 16.64 31.94
N HIS A 281 -14.58 16.50 31.58
CA HIS A 281 -13.46 16.06 32.42
C HIS A 281 -13.67 14.74 33.20
N SER A 282 -14.75 14.00 32.93
CA SER A 282 -15.19 12.85 33.74
C SER A 282 -14.97 11.49 33.08
N SER A 283 -14.90 11.44 31.75
CA SER A 283 -14.77 10.19 31.00
C SER A 283 -13.74 10.28 29.88
N ARG A 284 -13.24 9.13 29.44
CA ARG A 284 -12.29 9.04 28.33
C ARG A 284 -12.93 9.53 27.03
N ASP A 285 -12.18 10.29 26.26
CA ASP A 285 -12.59 10.84 24.96
C ASP A 285 -12.47 9.77 23.86
N THR A 286 -13.33 8.76 23.94
CA THR A 286 -13.51 7.79 22.86
C THR A 286 -14.32 8.41 21.73
N ILE A 287 -14.37 7.79 20.55
CA ILE A 287 -15.17 8.31 19.42
C ILE A 287 -16.65 8.49 19.81
N ASP A 288 -17.22 7.53 20.53
CA ASP A 288 -18.62 7.58 20.94
C ASP A 288 -18.86 8.71 21.96
N HIS A 289 -17.89 8.97 22.83
CA HIS A 289 -17.93 10.07 23.78
C HIS A 289 -17.73 11.43 23.15
N PHE A 290 -16.76 11.52 22.23
CA PHE A 290 -16.49 12.70 21.43
C PHE A 290 -17.73 13.14 20.66
N LEU A 291 -18.50 12.20 20.11
CA LEU A 291 -19.66 12.51 19.27
C LEU A 291 -20.96 12.67 20.04
N PHE A 292 -21.23 11.80 21.01
CA PHE A 292 -22.57 11.62 21.55
C PHE A 292 -22.62 11.57 23.08
N THR A 293 -21.88 10.67 23.74
CA THR A 293 -22.12 10.37 25.17
C THR A 293 -21.66 11.45 26.15
N CYS A 294 -20.92 12.46 25.69
CA CYS A 294 -20.55 13.61 26.51
C CYS A 294 -21.79 14.40 26.97
N PRO A 295 -22.00 14.63 28.29
CA PRO A 295 -23.21 15.28 28.80
C PRO A 295 -23.54 16.62 28.15
N LEU A 296 -22.53 17.47 27.90
CA LEU A 296 -22.70 18.76 27.24
C LEU A 296 -23.12 18.64 25.77
N LYS A 297 -22.64 17.61 25.08
CA LYS A 297 -23.06 17.32 23.70
C LYS A 297 -24.43 16.68 23.69
N HIS A 298 -24.71 15.80 24.64
CA HIS A 298 -25.99 15.14 24.82
C HIS A 298 -27.12 16.15 25.03
N SER A 299 -26.90 17.21 25.82
CA SER A 299 -27.89 18.30 25.98
C SER A 299 -28.16 19.03 24.67
N PHE A 300 -27.13 19.29 23.86
CA PHE A 300 -27.31 19.87 22.52
C PHE A 300 -28.08 18.92 21.60
N TRP A 301 -27.73 17.62 21.58
CA TRP A 301 -28.43 16.61 20.78
C TRP A 301 -29.90 16.52 21.16
N SER A 302 -30.25 16.53 22.44
CA SER A 302 -31.66 16.57 22.89
C SER A 302 -32.39 17.76 22.29
N SER A 303 -31.91 18.98 22.55
CA SER A 303 -32.58 20.19 22.07
C SER A 303 -32.66 20.27 20.55
N ALA A 304 -31.60 19.87 19.84
CA ALA A 304 -31.57 19.91 18.38
C ALA A 304 -32.48 18.85 17.74
N LEU A 305 -32.54 17.64 18.31
CA LEU A 305 -33.45 16.59 17.83
C LEU A 305 -34.90 16.98 18.08
N ASP A 306 -35.22 17.52 19.25
CA ASP A 306 -36.59 17.95 19.59
C ASP A 306 -37.05 19.14 18.71
N THR A 307 -36.13 20.03 18.33
CA THR A 307 -36.46 21.25 17.56
C THR A 307 -36.54 21.00 16.05
N TYR A 308 -35.65 20.17 15.50
CA TYR A 308 -35.45 20.07 14.05
C TYR A 308 -35.84 18.71 13.44
N MET A 309 -35.98 17.65 14.24
CA MET A 309 -36.35 16.33 13.74
C MET A 309 -37.83 16.02 13.98
N PRO A 310 -38.46 15.20 13.11
CA PRO A 310 -39.81 14.70 13.35
C PRO A 310 -39.92 13.96 14.69
N PRO A 311 -41.05 14.06 15.42
CA PRO A 311 -41.23 13.42 16.73
C PRO A 311 -41.00 11.90 16.73
N ALA A 312 -41.28 11.22 15.60
CA ALA A 312 -41.07 9.79 15.44
C ALA A 312 -39.59 9.37 15.48
N ILE A 313 -38.66 10.29 15.27
CA ILE A 313 -37.21 10.02 15.20
C ILE A 313 -36.39 10.97 16.08
N SER A 314 -37.01 11.77 16.96
CA SER A 314 -36.31 12.73 17.83
C SER A 314 -35.69 12.10 19.08
N HIS A 315 -35.84 10.78 19.29
CA HIS A 315 -35.30 10.09 20.45
C HIS A 315 -33.77 10.25 20.57
N ASN A 316 -33.30 10.88 21.65
CA ASN A 316 -31.87 11.07 21.91
C ASN A 316 -31.22 9.82 22.50
N THR A 317 -31.10 8.76 21.69
CA THR A 317 -30.43 7.51 22.06
C THR A 317 -29.26 7.21 21.11
N PHE A 318 -28.23 6.52 21.61
CA PHE A 318 -27.08 6.17 20.78
C PHE A 318 -27.46 5.30 19.57
N SER A 319 -28.43 4.39 19.73
CA SER A 319 -28.95 3.59 18.61
C SER A 319 -29.58 4.46 17.52
N ASN A 320 -30.35 5.48 17.90
CA ASN A 320 -30.94 6.42 16.96
C ASN A 320 -29.85 7.27 16.26
N PHE A 321 -28.85 7.74 17.01
CA PHE A 321 -27.69 8.42 16.44
C PHE A 321 -26.97 7.56 15.38
N GLN A 322 -26.79 6.26 15.64
CA GLN A 322 -26.21 5.33 14.65
C GLN A 322 -27.08 5.21 13.39
N LYS A 323 -28.40 5.11 13.53
CA LYS A 323 -29.32 5.07 12.38
C LYS A 323 -29.21 6.32 11.51
N PHE A 324 -29.07 7.51 12.10
CA PHE A 324 -28.75 8.72 11.34
C PHE A 324 -27.40 8.62 10.64
N LEU A 325 -26.35 8.24 11.37
CA LEU A 325 -24.99 8.12 10.86
C LEU A 325 -24.91 7.18 9.63
N PHE A 326 -25.68 6.09 9.64
CA PHE A 326 -25.72 5.08 8.59
C PHE A 326 -26.85 5.28 7.56
N LEU A 327 -27.48 6.46 7.51
CA LEU A 327 -28.50 6.84 6.50
C LEU A 327 -29.74 5.92 6.50
N GLU A 328 -30.14 5.41 7.66
CA GLU A 328 -31.24 4.44 7.81
C GLU A 328 -32.60 5.08 8.01
N HIS A 329 -32.64 6.37 8.37
CA HIS A 329 -33.88 7.11 8.46
C HIS A 329 -34.44 7.47 7.07
N PRO A 330 -35.77 7.59 6.95
CA PRO A 330 -36.38 8.16 5.75
C PRO A 330 -35.85 9.58 5.53
N PRO A 331 -35.60 10.00 4.27
CA PRO A 331 -35.06 11.32 3.99
C PRO A 331 -36.06 12.44 4.27
N SER A 332 -37.36 12.16 4.21
CA SER A 332 -38.40 13.18 4.28
C SER A 332 -38.67 13.69 5.70
N ARG A 333 -38.91 15.00 5.80
CA ARG A 333 -39.40 15.70 7.00
C ARG A 333 -40.84 16.23 6.81
N HIS A 334 -41.64 15.60 5.94
CA HIS A 334 -42.99 16.07 5.53
C HIS A 334 -43.76 16.75 6.68
N GLY A 335 -44.13 18.02 6.45
CA GLY A 335 -44.96 18.80 7.38
C GLY A 335 -44.21 19.42 8.57
N HIS A 336 -42.87 19.35 8.63
CA HIS A 336 -42.11 20.02 9.68
C HIS A 336 -42.15 21.56 9.51
N PRO A 337 -42.47 22.34 10.56
CA PRO A 337 -42.69 23.78 10.44
C PRO A 337 -41.42 24.59 10.12
N LEU A 338 -40.25 24.07 10.52
CA LEU A 338 -38.95 24.72 10.26
C LEU A 338 -38.21 24.05 9.11
N PHE A 339 -37.85 24.84 8.09
CA PHE A 339 -37.05 24.43 6.93
C PHE A 339 -37.61 23.15 6.27
N SER A 340 -38.85 23.24 5.77
CA SER A 340 -39.63 22.10 5.24
C SER A 340 -38.93 21.34 4.12
N ASP A 341 -38.12 22.04 3.33
CA ASP A 341 -37.51 21.49 2.12
C ASP A 341 -36.23 20.71 2.43
N LEU A 342 -35.63 20.94 3.60
CA LEU A 342 -34.44 20.21 4.03
C LEU A 342 -34.80 18.79 4.46
N SER A 343 -34.03 17.82 3.98
CA SER A 343 -34.10 16.42 4.40
C SER A 343 -33.56 16.19 5.82
N VAL A 344 -33.98 15.08 6.43
CA VAL A 344 -33.46 14.59 7.72
C VAL A 344 -31.93 14.51 7.73
N HIS A 345 -31.34 14.05 6.64
CA HIS A 345 -29.89 13.83 6.53
C HIS A 345 -29.12 15.15 6.45
N GLN A 346 -29.69 16.19 5.83
CA GLN A 346 -29.07 17.51 5.74
C GLN A 346 -29.02 18.18 7.11
N VAL A 347 -30.13 18.12 7.85
CA VAL A 347 -30.19 18.65 9.22
C VAL A 347 -29.19 17.91 10.11
N PHE A 348 -29.17 16.58 10.06
CA PHE A 348 -28.21 15.78 10.82
C PHE A 348 -26.75 16.10 10.49
N ALA A 349 -26.42 16.30 9.20
CA ALA A 349 -25.07 16.68 8.79
C ALA A 349 -24.64 18.02 9.44
N CYS A 350 -25.55 19.00 9.46
CA CYS A 350 -25.29 20.30 10.06
C CYS A 350 -25.15 20.22 11.59
N MET A 351 -25.97 19.39 12.25
CA MET A 351 -25.84 19.13 13.69
C MET A 351 -24.47 18.51 14.02
N LEU A 352 -24.09 17.47 13.28
CA LEU A 352 -22.80 16.79 13.45
C LEU A 352 -21.62 17.73 13.22
N GLN A 353 -21.70 18.58 12.20
CA GLN A 353 -20.69 19.61 11.93
C GLN A 353 -20.62 20.66 13.04
N THR A 354 -21.75 21.04 13.62
CA THR A 354 -21.82 22.03 14.71
C THR A 354 -21.10 21.51 15.94
N VAL A 355 -21.39 20.26 16.34
CA VAL A 355 -20.69 19.59 17.46
C VAL A 355 -19.19 19.52 17.20
N TRP A 356 -18.78 19.09 16.01
CA TRP A 356 -17.37 19.02 15.63
C TRP A 356 -16.68 20.37 15.73
N ARG A 357 -17.27 21.41 15.11
CA ARG A 357 -16.71 22.76 15.08
C ARG A 357 -16.53 23.31 16.49
N TYR A 358 -17.59 23.30 17.30
CA TYR A 358 -17.53 23.87 18.65
C TYR A 358 -16.64 23.08 19.59
N HIS A 359 -16.54 21.76 19.41
CA HIS A 359 -15.56 20.97 20.16
C HIS A 359 -14.13 21.43 19.87
N TYR A 360 -13.73 21.55 18.60
CA TYR A 360 -12.36 22.00 18.28
C TYR A 360 -12.13 23.48 18.56
N GLN A 361 -13.14 24.34 18.47
CA GLN A 361 -13.02 25.72 18.93
C GLN A 361 -12.76 25.78 20.44
N HIS A 362 -13.41 24.92 21.23
CA HIS A 362 -13.11 24.80 22.65
C HIS A 362 -11.68 24.30 22.89
N VAL A 363 -11.26 23.24 22.19
CA VAL A 363 -9.92 22.64 22.37
C VAL A 363 -8.78 23.58 21.95
N PHE A 364 -8.94 24.36 20.89
CA PHE A 364 -7.85 25.20 20.36
C PHE A 364 -7.92 26.67 20.79
N ASN A 365 -9.11 27.19 21.07
CA ASN A 365 -9.34 28.61 21.33
C ASN A 365 -10.03 28.87 22.68
N ASP A 366 -10.16 27.85 23.54
CA ASP A 366 -10.80 27.92 24.87
C ASP A 366 -12.22 28.52 24.86
N THR A 367 -12.93 28.44 23.73
CA THR A 367 -14.29 28.98 23.63
C THR A 367 -15.26 28.15 24.47
N PRO A 368 -16.20 28.76 25.21
CA PRO A 368 -17.14 28.01 26.04
C PRO A 368 -18.11 27.19 25.18
N PHE A 369 -18.33 25.93 25.56
CA PHE A 369 -19.26 25.04 24.88
C PHE A 369 -20.67 25.20 25.47
N LEU A 370 -21.44 26.15 24.93
CA LEU A 370 -22.79 26.46 25.39
C LEU A 370 -23.86 25.95 24.40
N PRO A 371 -24.77 25.04 24.81
CA PRO A 371 -25.79 24.49 23.92
C PRO A 371 -26.64 25.53 23.18
N SER A 372 -26.95 26.67 23.83
CA SER A 372 -27.71 27.77 23.22
C SER A 372 -26.99 28.41 22.02
N LEU A 373 -25.67 28.60 22.12
CA LEU A 373 -24.84 29.12 21.02
C LEU A 373 -24.71 28.12 19.86
N LEU A 374 -24.62 26.83 20.19
CA LEU A 374 -24.64 25.77 19.18
C LEU A 374 -25.97 25.74 18.44
N LEU A 375 -27.10 25.87 19.15
CA LEU A 375 -28.44 25.89 18.54
C LEU A 375 -28.66 27.11 17.64
N SER A 376 -28.23 28.30 18.06
CA SER A 376 -28.33 29.50 17.22
C SER A 376 -27.43 29.42 15.99
N SER A 377 -26.20 28.90 16.15
CA SER A 377 -25.29 28.64 15.03
C SER A 377 -25.83 27.59 14.07
N LEU A 378 -26.46 26.54 14.59
CA LEU A 378 -27.14 25.52 13.79
C LEU A 378 -28.30 26.14 13.00
N HIS A 379 -29.14 26.94 13.67
CA HIS A 379 -30.27 27.63 13.05
C HIS A 379 -29.83 28.47 11.85
N ASN A 380 -28.79 29.30 12.01
CA ASN A 380 -28.24 30.11 10.94
C ASN A 380 -27.69 29.25 9.79
N THR A 381 -27.03 28.14 10.09
CA THR A 381 -26.50 27.23 9.08
C THR A 381 -27.63 26.57 8.27
N LEU A 382 -28.70 26.15 8.94
CA LEU A 382 -29.88 25.57 8.30
C LEU A 382 -30.64 26.61 7.47
N TYR A 383 -30.75 27.84 7.95
CA TYR A 383 -31.35 28.95 7.21
C TYR A 383 -30.60 29.21 5.90
N ILE A 384 -29.27 29.30 5.95
CA ILE A 384 -28.44 29.49 4.75
C ILE A 384 -28.63 28.31 3.79
N LEU A 385 -28.57 27.07 4.28
CA LEU A 385 -28.72 25.89 3.45
C LEU A 385 -30.10 25.83 2.77
N HIS A 386 -31.16 26.12 3.53
CA HIS A 386 -32.52 26.19 3.01
C HIS A 386 -32.67 27.30 1.96
N SER A 387 -32.09 28.48 2.18
CA SER A 387 -32.11 29.56 1.20
C SER A 387 -31.39 29.19 -0.11
N GLN A 388 -30.31 28.42 -0.04
CA GLN A 388 -29.56 27.97 -1.21
C GLN A 388 -30.36 26.94 -2.03
N GLU A 389 -31.03 25.99 -1.37
CA GLU A 389 -31.88 25.01 -2.08
C GLU A 389 -33.09 25.64 -2.76
N ASN A 390 -33.60 26.76 -2.24
CA ASN A 390 -34.71 27.48 -2.86
C ASN A 390 -34.27 28.28 -4.10
N LEU A 391 -33.00 28.68 -4.19
CA LEU A 391 -32.46 29.37 -5.36
C LEU A 391 -32.19 28.40 -6.52
N ASP A 392 -31.72 27.18 -6.21
CA ASP A 392 -31.46 26.13 -7.20
C ASP A 392 -32.73 25.50 -7.81
N GLN A 393 -33.92 25.88 -7.32
CA GLN A 393 -35.23 25.40 -7.79
C GLN A 393 -35.86 26.27 -8.90
N PHE A 394 -35.25 27.39 -9.28
CA PHE A 394 -35.68 28.17 -10.44
C PHE A 394 -34.87 27.75 -11.69
N PRO A 395 -35.54 27.38 -12.81
CA PRO A 395 -34.92 26.81 -14.00
C PRO A 395 -34.03 27.79 -14.79
#